data_AF-A0AAE3BDV3-F1
#
_entry.id   AF-A0AAE3BDV3-F1
#
_cell.length_a   1.000
_cell.length_b   1.000
_cell.length_c   1.000
_cell.angle_alpha   90.00
_cell.angle_beta   90.00
_cell.angle_gamma   90.00
#
_symmetry.space_group_name_H-M   'P 1'
#
loop_
_entity.id
_entity.type
_entity.pdbx_description
1 polymer ?
#
loop_
_entity_poly.entity_id
_entity_poly.type
_entity_poly.pdbx_seq_one_letter_code
_entity_poly.pdbx_strand_id
1 'polypeptide(L)'
;MAVYRTRAANTTAMYAIQWFQGHSFDFNKRQVKSHRARLRKIGIDIAQKCNISKFSPVIVKNVREIVVSECLIPDWYKKPVYLKAV
;
A
#
# COMPACT_ATOMS: atom_id res chain seq x y z
N MET A 1 -23.40 20.10 -7.94
CA MET A 1 -21.99 19.67 -7.79
C MET A 1 -21.13 20.92 -7.68
N ALA A 2 -20.46 21.15 -6.55
CA ALA A 2 -19.74 22.41 -6.33
C ALA A 2 -18.51 22.50 -7.23
N VAL A 3 -18.48 23.43 -8.18
CA VAL A 3 -17.31 23.72 -9.02
C VAL A 3 -16.25 24.40 -8.15
N TYR A 4 -15.23 23.65 -7.79
CA TYR A 4 -14.04 24.19 -7.13
C TYR A 4 -13.05 24.65 -8.20
N ARG A 5 -12.55 25.88 -8.06
CA ARG A 5 -11.42 26.39 -8.84
C ARG A 5 -10.28 25.36 -8.78
N THR A 6 -9.62 25.06 -9.90
CA THR A 6 -8.59 23.99 -10.00
C THR A 6 -7.55 24.07 -8.88
N ARG A 7 -7.14 25.29 -8.51
CA ARG A 7 -6.23 25.53 -7.39
C ARG A 7 -6.73 24.96 -6.06
N ALA A 8 -8.02 25.12 -5.73
CA ALA A 8 -8.61 24.63 -4.48
C ALA A 8 -8.74 23.10 -4.44
N ALA A 9 -8.94 22.46 -5.59
CA ALA A 9 -8.87 21.01 -5.71
C ALA A 9 -7.43 20.53 -5.47
N ASN A 10 -6.46 21.12 -6.15
CA ASN A 10 -5.04 20.78 -6.02
C ASN A 10 -4.54 20.95 -4.58
N THR A 11 -4.93 22.02 -3.88
CA THR A 11 -4.57 22.18 -2.47
C THR A 11 -5.21 21.11 -1.60
N THR A 12 -6.48 20.77 -1.81
CA THR A 12 -7.15 19.69 -1.07
C THR A 12 -6.47 18.34 -1.29
N ALA A 13 -6.04 18.04 -2.53
CA ALA A 13 -5.26 16.84 -2.84
C ALA A 13 -3.90 16.84 -2.12
N MET A 14 -3.21 17.99 -2.06
CA MET A 14 -1.94 18.12 -1.36
C MET A 14 -2.08 17.85 0.15
N TYR A 15 -3.16 18.32 0.78
CA TYR A 15 -3.46 17.99 2.18
C TYR A 15 -3.61 16.48 2.40
N ALA A 16 -4.22 15.75 1.46
CA ALA A 16 -4.34 14.31 1.54
C ALA A 16 -2.97 13.61 1.39
N ILE A 17 -2.14 14.02 0.43
CA ILE A 17 -0.79 13.47 0.23
C ILE A 17 0.06 13.66 1.48
N GLN A 18 0.07 14.88 2.04
CA GLN A 18 0.80 15.18 3.27
C GLN A 18 0.31 14.35 4.44
N TRP A 19 -1.01 14.15 4.56
CA TRP A 19 -1.59 13.26 5.57
C TRP A 19 -1.13 11.80 5.39
N PHE A 20 -1.10 11.29 4.15
CA PHE A 20 -0.59 9.95 3.85
C PHE A 20 0.87 9.77 4.23
N GLN A 21 1.69 10.81 4.06
CA GLN A 21 3.09 10.85 4.48
C GLN A 21 3.28 11.01 6.00
N GLY A 22 2.20 11.20 6.77
CA GLY A 22 2.24 11.30 8.23
C GLY A 22 2.40 12.73 8.77
N HIS A 23 2.21 13.77 7.96
CA HIS A 23 2.25 15.14 8.44
C HIS A 23 1.09 15.44 9.41
N SER A 24 1.39 16.16 10.49
CA SER A 24 0.42 16.68 11.43
C SER A 24 -0.10 18.06 11.00
N PHE A 25 -1.40 18.28 11.09
CA PHE A 25 -2.04 19.57 10.80
C PHE A 25 -2.55 20.25 12.05
N ASP A 26 -2.49 21.58 12.06
CA ASP A 26 -3.16 22.40 13.05
C ASP A 26 -4.65 22.56 12.71
N PHE A 27 -5.51 21.86 13.45
CA PHE A 27 -6.97 21.88 13.25
C PHE A 27 -7.65 23.17 13.72
N ASN A 28 -6.94 24.10 14.35
CA ASN A 28 -7.51 25.40 14.68
C ASN A 28 -7.68 26.29 13.44
N LYS A 29 -6.86 26.07 12.41
CA LYS A 29 -6.90 26.85 11.16
C LYS A 29 -8.17 26.57 10.36
N ARG A 30 -8.89 27.64 9.98
CA ARG A 30 -10.13 27.57 9.18
C ARG A 30 -9.95 26.82 7.85
N GLN A 31 -8.80 26.99 7.20
CA GLN A 31 -8.49 26.32 5.93
C GLN A 31 -8.43 24.80 6.12
N VAL A 32 -7.77 24.31 7.16
CA VAL A 32 -7.66 22.89 7.49
C VAL A 32 -9.05 22.29 7.73
N LYS A 33 -9.92 22.98 8.48
CA LYS A 33 -11.32 22.56 8.69
C LYS A 33 -12.10 22.44 7.37
N SER A 34 -11.91 23.38 6.45
CA SER A 34 -12.57 23.37 5.13
C SER A 34 -12.10 22.21 4.24
N HIS A 35 -10.79 22.00 4.14
CA HIS A 35 -10.22 20.89 3.37
C HIS A 35 -10.57 19.52 3.98
N ARG A 36 -10.55 19.40 5.30
CA ARG A 36 -11.01 18.19 6.02
C ARG A 36 -12.47 17.87 5.70
N ALA A 37 -13.37 18.86 5.71
CA ALA A 37 -14.77 18.65 5.38
C ALA A 37 -14.98 18.15 3.94
N ARG A 38 -14.12 18.57 3.00
CA ARG A 38 -14.12 18.05 1.62
C ARG A 38 -13.62 16.62 1.54
N LEU A 39 -12.50 16.32 2.20
CA LEU A 39 -11.89 14.98 2.24
C LEU A 39 -12.83 13.95 2.90
N ARG A 40 -13.60 14.36 3.91
CA ARG A 40 -14.61 13.49 4.54
C ARG A 40 -15.71 13.03 3.58
N LYS A 41 -16.04 13.82 2.54
CA LYS A 41 -17.02 13.42 1.52
C LYS A 41 -16.56 12.21 0.70
N ILE A 42 -15.26 11.94 0.65
CA ILE A 42 -14.65 10.79 -0.03
C ILE A 42 -14.09 9.75 0.96
N GLY A 43 -14.45 9.85 2.24
CA GLY A 43 -14.06 8.88 3.27
C GLY A 43 -12.66 9.08 3.86
N ILE A 44 -11.99 10.21 3.61
CA ILE A 44 -10.67 10.52 4.20
C ILE A 44 -10.84 11.49 5.37
N ASP A 45 -10.43 11.11 6.58
CA ASP A 45 -10.37 12.01 7.74
C ASP A 45 -8.93 12.27 8.19
N ILE A 46 -8.40 13.43 7.81
CA ILE A 46 -7.03 13.86 8.10
C ILE A 46 -6.73 14.10 9.60
N ALA A 47 -7.74 14.08 10.48
CA ALA A 47 -7.52 14.18 11.93
C ALA A 47 -7.23 12.84 12.60
N GLN A 48 -7.56 11.73 11.94
CA GLN A 48 -7.13 10.41 12.38
C GLN A 48 -5.70 10.18 11.92
N LYS A 49 -4.93 9.38 12.65
CA LYS A 49 -3.61 8.97 12.15
C LYS A 49 -3.79 8.14 10.87
N CYS A 50 -2.94 8.38 9.87
CA CYS A 50 -2.91 7.58 8.65
C CYS A 50 -2.57 6.13 9.01
N ASN A 51 -3.55 5.23 8.88
CA ASN A 51 -3.33 3.81 9.10
C ASN A 51 -2.78 3.18 7.82
N ILE A 52 -1.46 3.25 7.66
CA ILE A 52 -0.71 2.68 6.52
C ILE A 52 -0.96 1.18 6.35
N SER A 53 -1.24 0.45 7.43
CA SER A 53 -1.54 -0.99 7.39
C SER A 53 -2.84 -1.30 6.63
N LYS A 54 -3.82 -0.37 6.60
CA LYS A 54 -5.05 -0.50 5.80
C LYS A 54 -4.84 -0.25 4.31
N PHE A 55 -3.74 0.42 3.94
CA PHE A 55 -3.40 0.75 2.56
C PHE A 55 -2.26 -0.11 2.01
N SER A 56 -1.87 -1.18 2.72
CA SER A 56 -0.92 -2.16 2.21
C SER A 56 -1.46 -2.76 0.91
N PRO A 57 -0.76 -2.61 -0.24
CA PRO A 57 -1.16 -3.26 -1.48
C PRO A 57 -1.09 -4.79 -1.38
N VAL A 58 -0.40 -5.30 -0.36
CA VAL A 58 -0.29 -6.73 -0.08
C VAL A 58 -1.36 -7.13 0.92
N ILE A 59 -2.41 -7.78 0.42
CA ILE A 59 -3.42 -8.46 1.22
C ILE A 59 -2.94 -9.90 1.43
N VAL A 60 -2.50 -10.23 2.64
CA VAL A 60 -2.14 -11.61 3.00
C VAL A 60 -3.44 -12.41 3.14
N LYS A 61 -3.78 -13.19 2.11
CA LYS A 61 -5.00 -14.03 2.10
C LYS A 61 -4.82 -15.38 2.79
N ASN A 62 -3.60 -15.91 2.82
CA ASN A 62 -3.28 -17.19 3.41
C ASN A 62 -1.81 -17.19 3.85
N VAL A 63 -1.56 -17.58 5.09
CA VAL A 63 -0.22 -17.82 5.61
C VAL A 63 -0.06 -19.33 5.70
N ARG A 64 0.76 -19.90 4.83
CA ARG A 64 1.12 -21.32 4.87
C ARG A 64 2.59 -21.46 5.25
N GLU A 65 2.87 -22.37 6.16
CA GLU A 65 4.22 -22.76 6.50
C GLU A 65 4.83 -23.55 5.33
N ILE A 66 6.01 -23.13 4.86
CA ILE A 66 6.74 -23.83 3.80
C ILE A 66 7.68 -24.82 4.50
N VAL A 67 7.33 -26.10 4.48
CA VAL A 67 8.21 -27.17 4.96
C VAL A 67 9.17 -27.53 3.82
N VAL A 68 10.46 -27.30 4.03
CA VAL A 68 11.50 -27.72 3.08
C VAL A 68 11.69 -29.23 3.24
N SER A 69 11.51 -29.97 2.16
CA SER A 69 11.77 -31.41 2.11
C SER A 69 12.88 -31.73 1.11
N GLU A 70 13.64 -32.79 1.39
CA GLU A 70 14.62 -33.30 0.44
C GLU A 70 13.92 -33.82 -0.82
N CYS A 71 14.40 -33.38 -2.00
CA CYS A 71 13.87 -33.80 -3.29
C CYS A 71 14.72 -34.95 -3.83
N LEU A 72 14.20 -36.17 -3.74
CA LEU A 72 14.85 -37.34 -4.32
C LEU A 72 14.73 -37.32 -5.84
N ILE A 73 15.81 -37.72 -6.50
CA ILE A 73 15.82 -37.89 -7.96
C ILE A 73 14.82 -39.00 -8.31
N PRO A 74 13.86 -38.75 -9.22
CA PRO A 74 12.93 -39.78 -9.66
C PRO A 74 13.63 -40.94 -10.36
N ASP A 75 13.10 -42.17 -10.23
CA ASP A 75 13.70 -43.38 -10.81
C ASP A 75 13.89 -43.33 -12.33
N TRP A 76 13.06 -42.55 -13.03
CA TRP A 76 13.15 -42.36 -14.48
C TRP A 76 14.27 -41.41 -14.92
N TYR A 77 14.78 -40.57 -14.01
CA TYR A 77 15.81 -39.60 -14.34
C TYR A 77 17.19 -40.26 -14.34
N LYS A 78 17.81 -40.31 -15.53
CA LYS A 78 19.21 -40.72 -15.69
C LYS A 78 20.08 -39.49 -15.84
N LYS A 79 20.95 -39.24 -14.87
CA LYS A 79 21.93 -38.14 -14.94
C LYS A 79 22.85 -38.38 -16.15
N PRO A 80 23.04 -37.39 -17.04
CA PRO A 80 23.96 -37.53 -18.16
C PRO A 80 25.39 -37.72 -17.65
N VAL A 81 26.03 -38.82 -18.06
CA VAL A 81 27.43 -39.12 -17.77
C VAL A 81 28.27 -38.64 -18.96
N TYR A 82 29.10 -37.62 -18.75
CA TYR A 82 29.96 -37.04 -19.79
C TYR A 82 31.32 -37.75 -19.89
N LEU A 83 31.70 -38.55 -18.89
CA LEU A 83 32.92 -39.34 -18.89
C LEU A 83 32.64 -40.71 -19.52
N LYS A 84 33.07 -40.91 -20.76
CA LYS A 84 33.30 -42.25 -21.30
C LYS A 84 34.73 -42.64 -20.95
N ALA A 85 34.90 -43.66 -20.11
CA ALA A 85 36.20 -44.30 -19.95
C ALA A 85 36.54 -44.99 -21.30
N VAL A 86 37.69 -44.62 -21.87
CA VAL A 86 38.34 -45.32 -22.98
C VAL A 86 39.19 -46.43 -22.40
#